data_AF-A0AAU9RG63-F1
#
_entry.id   AF-A0AAU9RG63-F1
#
_cell.length_a   1.000
_cell.length_b   1.000
_cell.length_c   1.000
_cell.angle_alpha   90.00
_cell.angle_beta   90.00
_cell.angle_gamma   90.00
#
_symmetry.space_group_name_H-M   'P 1'
#
loop_
_entity.id
_entity.type
_entity.pdbx_description
1 polymer ?
#
loop_
_entity_poly.entity_id
_entity_poly.type
_entity_poly.pdbx_seq_one_letter_code
_entity_poly.pdbx_strand_id
1 'polypeptide(L)'
;MDNGSIYYDGETVTVDDDYHVGCTTPTREECRIPADPPCPPPVRRKRSLHFGKKREPPKNGYFQPPDLDLFFSVMAASKRQESCA
;
A
#
# COMPACT_ATOMS: atom_id res chain seq x y z
N MET A 1 -53.32 46.24 0.73
CA MET A 1 -52.26 47.04 1.35
C MET A 1 -51.06 46.12 1.54
N ASP A 2 -50.27 45.97 0.46
CA ASP A 2 -48.86 46.43 0.35
C ASP A 2 -47.91 45.62 1.25
N ASN A 3 -47.25 44.56 0.73
CA ASN A 3 -45.95 44.58 0.06
C ASN A 3 -44.89 45.49 0.73
N GLY A 4 -44.48 45.11 1.94
CA GLY A 4 -43.31 45.64 2.63
C GLY A 4 -42.04 44.86 2.25
N SER A 5 -41.37 45.34 1.20
CA SER A 5 -40.00 45.09 0.75
C SER A 5 -39.03 44.55 1.82
N ILE A 6 -38.56 43.31 1.65
CA ILE A 6 -37.25 42.87 2.16
C ILE A 6 -36.30 42.90 0.96
N TYR A 7 -35.83 44.09 0.58
CA TYR A 7 -34.70 44.24 -0.33
C TYR A 7 -33.46 44.56 0.50
N TYR A 8 -32.76 43.50 0.91
CA TYR A 8 -31.31 43.58 0.97
C TYR A 8 -30.82 43.47 -0.47
N ASP A 9 -30.07 44.49 -0.86
CA ASP A 9 -29.26 44.62 -2.07
C ASP A 9 -28.92 43.27 -2.69
N GLY A 10 -29.57 42.99 -3.82
CA GLY A 10 -29.67 41.69 -4.47
C GLY A 10 -28.42 41.29 -5.24
N GLU A 11 -27.24 41.49 -4.66
CA GLU A 11 -26.05 40.82 -5.16
C GLU A 11 -25.98 39.44 -4.51
N THR A 12 -26.76 38.51 -5.06
CA THR A 12 -26.51 37.08 -4.87
C THR A 12 -25.11 36.83 -5.42
N VAL A 13 -24.11 36.82 -4.55
CA VAL A 13 -22.76 36.38 -4.90
C VAL A 13 -22.92 34.93 -5.33
N THR A 14 -23.04 34.71 -6.64
CA THR A 14 -22.82 33.40 -7.23
C THR A 14 -21.35 33.14 -6.96
N VAL A 15 -21.05 32.43 -5.87
CA VAL A 15 -19.75 31.82 -5.71
C VAL A 15 -19.65 30.90 -6.90
N ASP A 16 -18.86 31.33 -7.90
CA ASP A 16 -18.60 30.53 -9.08
C ASP A 16 -18.05 29.20 -8.57
N ASP A 17 -18.85 28.13 -8.69
CA ASP A 17 -18.52 26.82 -8.14
C ASP A 17 -17.21 26.25 -8.74
N ASP A 18 -16.64 26.92 -9.75
CA ASP A 18 -15.35 26.63 -10.37
C ASP A 18 -14.15 26.78 -9.40
N TYR A 19 -14.27 27.55 -8.32
CA TYR A 19 -13.19 27.60 -7.30
C TYR A 19 -13.02 26.28 -6.51
N HIS A 20 -13.96 25.33 -6.65
CA HIS A 20 -13.87 24.00 -6.06
C HIS A 20 -13.35 22.93 -7.02
N VAL A 21 -13.05 23.29 -8.27
CA VAL A 21 -12.35 22.39 -9.20
C VAL A 21 -10.87 22.35 -8.80
N GLY A 22 -10.52 21.32 -8.02
CA GLY A 22 -9.13 21.06 -7.68
C GLY A 22 -8.25 20.83 -8.92
N CYS A 23 -6.92 20.91 -8.75
CA CYS A 23 -6.00 20.65 -9.84
C CYS A 23 -6.12 19.19 -10.33
N THR A 24 -6.54 18.99 -11.59
CA THR A 24 -6.59 17.67 -12.24
C THR A 24 -5.56 17.55 -13.36
N THR A 25 -5.14 16.32 -13.68
CA THR A 25 -4.27 16.04 -14.83
C THR A 25 -4.96 16.45 -16.15
N PRO A 26 -4.26 17.17 -17.05
CA PRO A 26 -4.80 17.49 -18.38
C PRO A 26 -5.25 16.24 -19.15
N THR A 27 -6.46 16.30 -19.74
CA THR A 27 -7.06 15.19 -20.50
C THR A 27 -6.81 15.26 -22.00
N ARG A 28 -6.36 16.42 -22.51
CA ARG A 28 -6.04 16.64 -23.92
C ARG A 28 -4.91 15.72 -24.36
N GLU A 29 -5.08 15.04 -25.50
CA GLU A 29 -4.12 14.07 -26.07
C GLU A 29 -2.68 14.61 -26.14
N GLU A 30 -2.52 15.88 -26.55
CA GLU A 30 -1.22 16.56 -26.68
C GLU A 30 -0.49 16.81 -25.35
N CYS A 31 -1.20 16.79 -24.22
CA CYS A 31 -0.64 17.01 -22.87
C CYS A 31 -0.73 15.77 -21.97
N ARG A 32 -1.41 14.71 -22.44
CA ARG A 32 -1.70 13.53 -21.63
C ARG A 32 -0.44 12.69 -21.48
N ILE A 33 -0.12 12.29 -20.25
CA ILE A 33 0.97 11.34 -20.01
C ILE A 33 0.59 10.00 -20.67
N PRO A 34 1.47 9.41 -21.50
CA PRO A 34 1.21 8.10 -22.09
C PRO A 34 0.94 7.05 -21.01
N ALA A 35 0.07 6.08 -21.32
CA ALA A 35 -0.15 4.95 -20.44
C ALA A 35 1.14 4.14 -20.27
N ASP A 36 1.35 3.60 -19.07
CA ASP A 36 2.50 2.72 -18.82
C ASP A 36 2.46 1.52 -19.78
N PRO A 37 3.60 1.16 -20.39
CA PRO A 37 3.67 -0.04 -21.20
C PRO A 37 3.35 -1.28 -20.36
N PRO A 38 2.84 -2.36 -20.97
CA PRO A 38 2.59 -3.59 -20.25
C PRO A 38 3.88 -4.08 -19.58
N CYS A 39 3.76 -4.53 -18.33
CA CYS A 39 4.91 -5.07 -17.61
C CYS A 39 5.54 -6.21 -18.44
N PRO A 40 6.88 -6.28 -18.52
CA PRO A 40 7.53 -7.39 -19.17
C PRO A 40 7.13 -8.72 -18.49
N PRO A 41 7.12 -9.84 -19.23
CA PRO A 41 6.80 -11.13 -18.65
C PRO A 41 7.76 -11.44 -17.48
N PRO A 42 7.28 -12.13 -16.43
CA PRO A 42 8.09 -12.41 -15.25
C PRO A 42 9.33 -13.22 -15.62
N VAL A 43 10.49 -12.77 -15.16
CA VAL A 43 11.74 -13.52 -15.34
C VAL A 43 11.67 -14.82 -14.55
N ARG A 44 12.14 -15.92 -15.16
CA ARG A 44 12.23 -17.21 -14.47
C ARG A 44 13.15 -17.07 -13.27
N ARG A 45 12.65 -17.46 -12.08
CA ARG A 45 13.50 -17.56 -10.89
C ARG A 45 14.68 -18.48 -11.20
N LYS A 46 15.90 -18.01 -10.94
CA LYS A 46 17.07 -18.90 -10.93
C LYS A 46 16.79 -20.00 -9.92
N ARG A 47 16.95 -21.27 -10.32
CA ARG A 47 16.92 -22.38 -9.37
C ARG A 47 17.94 -22.07 -8.28
N SER A 48 17.59 -22.34 -7.02
CA SER A 48 18.55 -22.31 -5.94
C SER A 48 19.71 -23.19 -6.36
N LEU A 49 20.82 -22.54 -6.67
CA LEU A 49 22.10 -23.18 -6.77
C LEU A 49 22.40 -23.67 -5.36
N HIS A 50 21.97 -24.89 -5.03
CA HIS A 50 22.49 -25.63 -3.89
C HIS A 50 23.96 -26.01 -4.18
N PHE A 51 24.78 -25.03 -4.59
CA PHE A 51 26.23 -25.14 -4.60
C PHE A 51 26.68 -24.99 -3.15
N GLY A 52 26.63 -26.11 -2.44
CA GLY A 52 27.04 -26.21 -1.06
C GLY A 52 26.13 -27.13 -0.28
N LYS A 53 26.74 -28.11 0.40
CA LYS A 53 26.13 -28.79 1.55
C LYS A 53 25.52 -27.69 2.44
N LYS A 54 24.33 -27.92 3.00
CA LYS A 54 23.75 -27.00 4.00
C LYS A 54 24.86 -26.64 4.97
N ARG A 55 25.17 -25.34 5.11
CA ARG A 55 26.22 -24.87 6.01
C ARG A 55 25.95 -25.48 7.37
N GLU A 56 26.89 -26.31 7.84
CA GLU A 56 26.75 -26.91 9.16
C GLU A 56 26.68 -25.79 10.22
N PRO A 57 25.95 -26.02 11.31
CA PRO A 57 25.99 -25.13 12.46
C PRO A 57 27.45 -24.86 12.87
N PRO A 58 27.74 -23.70 13.49
CA PRO A 58 29.04 -23.45 14.08
C PRO A 58 29.43 -24.59 15.03
N LYS A 59 30.73 -24.91 15.11
CA LYS A 59 31.25 -26.02 15.92
C LYS A 59 30.79 -25.99 17.39
N ASN A 60 30.54 -24.80 17.91
CA ASN A 60 30.14 -24.58 19.30
C ASN A 60 28.63 -24.30 19.44
N GLY A 61 27.84 -24.64 18.42
CA GLY A 61 26.45 -24.22 18.32
C GLY A 61 26.31 -22.72 18.02
N TYR A 62 25.07 -22.29 17.87
CA TYR A 62 24.74 -20.86 17.88
C TYR A 62 24.64 -20.38 19.34
N PHE A 63 24.64 -19.07 19.54
CA PHE A 63 24.32 -18.50 20.84
C PHE A 63 22.94 -19.00 21.30
N GLN A 64 22.89 -19.68 22.44
CA GLN A 64 21.66 -20.19 23.06
C GLN A 64 21.40 -19.43 24.36
N PRO A 65 20.80 -18.23 24.29
CA PRO A 65 20.37 -17.53 25.47
C PRO A 65 19.11 -18.24 26.04
N PRO A 66 18.97 -18.25 27.38
CA PRO A 66 17.92 -19.02 28.05
C PRO A 66 16.49 -18.55 27.76
N ASP A 67 16.33 -17.35 27.22
CA ASP A 67 15.04 -16.72 26.89
C ASP A 67 14.45 -17.21 25.55
N LEU A 68 15.31 -17.51 24.56
CA LEU A 68 14.86 -17.91 23.23
C LEU A 68 14.20 -19.29 23.21
N ASP A 69 14.72 -20.26 23.97
CA ASP A 69 14.14 -21.60 24.03
C ASP A 69 12.72 -21.58 24.62
N LEU A 70 12.50 -20.73 25.63
CA LEU A 70 11.17 -20.50 26.20
C LEU A 70 10.24 -19.82 25.17
N PHE A 71 10.73 -18.79 24.48
CA PHE A 71 9.96 -18.09 23.46
C PHE A 71 9.52 -19.04 22.33
N PHE A 72 10.44 -19.85 21.79
CA PHE A 72 10.11 -20.82 20.73
C PHE A 72 9.17 -21.92 21.22
N SER A 73 9.28 -22.35 22.48
CA SER A 73 8.36 -23.33 23.08
C SER A 73 6.93 -22.79 23.18
N VAL A 74 6.78 -21.54 23.63
CA VAL A 74 5.48 -20.86 23.70
C VAL A 74 4.90 -20.68 22.30
N MET A 75 5.70 -20.24 21.32
CA MET A 75 5.23 -20.08 19.94
C MET A 75 4.87 -21.42 19.29
N ALA A 76 5.62 -22.49 19.55
CA ALA A 76 5.34 -23.82 19.03
C ALA A 76 4.04 -24.38 19.62
N ALA A 77 3.81 -24.21 20.93
CA ALA A 77 2.56 -24.57 21.59
C ALA A 77 1.37 -23.72 21.12
N SER A 78 1.62 -22.46 20.73
CA SER A 78 0.61 -21.54 20.19
C SER A 78 0.27 -21.78 18.72
N LYS A 79 0.89 -22.75 18.02
CA LYS A 79 0.52 -23.07 16.64
C LYS A 79 -0.87 -23.71 16.59
N ARG A 80 -1.90 -22.86 16.48
CA ARG A 80 -3.13 -23.24 15.79
C ARG A 80 -2.74 -23.46 14.33
N GLN A 81 -2.73 -24.71 13.89
CA GLN A 81 -2.68 -25.01 12.47
C GLN A 81 -3.98 -24.51 11.85
N GLU A 82 -3.98 -23.27 11.36
CA GLU A 82 -4.95 -22.86 10.37
C GLU A 82 -4.51 -23.54 9.07
N SER A 83 -5.05 -24.72 8.79
CA SER A 83 -4.94 -25.27 7.44
C SER A 83 -5.85 -24.42 6.55
N CYS A 84 -5.28 -23.59 5.70
CA CYS A 84 -6.05 -23.03 4.59
C CYS A 84 -6.51 -24.20 3.71
N ALA A 85 -7.83 -24.33 3.54
CA ALA A 85 -8.47 -25.16 2.54
C ALA A 85 -8.45 -24.46 1.18
#